data_AF-A0A8T4A1S8-F1
#
_entry.id   AF-A0A8T4A1S8-F1
#
_cell.length_a   1.000
_cell.length_b   1.000
_cell.length_c   1.000
_cell.angle_alpha   90.00
_cell.angle_beta   90.00
_cell.angle_gamma   90.00
#
_symmetry.space_group_name_H-M   'P 1'
#
loop_
_entity.id
_entity.type
_entity.pdbx_description
1 polymer ?
#
loop_
_entity_poly.entity_id
_entity_poly.type
_entity_poly.pdbx_seq_one_letter_code
_entity_poly.pdbx_strand_id
1 'polypeptide(L)'
;MNQGKKQTVILGLVFLLFLVLSYIENTSFFVYIRDSFTNPPVAVVLVFIHNVLAISLIILAMAFYVEIVLTFMPKRKIEYVVLHNPEVFAVVFTAVILLISILRAGTLVRGQVEVNTLALVILLSLPNGLVEGYGIFQAIKKALKKTLAMRDLALIYAIFFIAAVVEVGFVQALLWISAK
;
A
#
# COMPACT_ATOMS: atom_id res chain seq x y z
N MET A 1 33.76 2.74 -3.04
CA MET A 1 32.56 2.85 -2.18
C MET A 1 32.23 1.46 -1.64
N ASN A 2 32.05 1.31 -0.32
CA ASN A 2 31.76 0.00 0.30
C ASN A 2 30.47 -0.59 -0.31
N GLN A 3 30.40 -1.90 -0.55
CA GLN A 3 29.31 -2.53 -1.30
C GLN A 3 27.92 -2.23 -0.71
N GLY A 4 27.79 -2.23 0.62
CA GLY A 4 26.56 -1.83 1.32
C GLY A 4 26.17 -0.38 1.07
N LYS A 5 27.11 0.56 1.12
CA LYS A 5 26.85 1.99 0.83
C LYS A 5 26.34 2.21 -0.60
N LYS A 6 26.90 1.48 -1.58
CA LYS A 6 26.42 1.54 -2.97
C LYS A 6 24.97 1.06 -3.08
N GLN A 7 24.65 -0.06 -2.43
CA GLN A 7 23.31 -0.63 -2.44
C GLN A 7 22.28 0.29 -1.77
N THR A 8 22.61 0.90 -0.62
CA THR A 8 21.72 1.86 0.04
C THR A 8 21.44 3.07 -0.84
N VAL A 9 22.46 3.63 -1.52
CA VAL A 9 22.29 4.77 -2.44
C VAL A 9 21.38 4.40 -3.61
N ILE A 10 21.58 3.23 -4.22
CA ILE A 10 20.73 2.75 -5.33
C ILE A 10 19.28 2.60 -4.86
N LEU A 11 19.04 1.93 -3.73
CA LEU A 11 17.69 1.77 -3.20
C LEU A 11 17.03 3.11 -2.90
N GLY A 12 17.77 4.08 -2.34
CA GLY A 12 17.28 5.43 -2.12
C GLY A 12 16.90 6.16 -3.40
N LEU A 13 17.71 6.04 -4.46
CA LEU A 13 17.41 6.64 -5.76
C LEU A 13 16.16 6.00 -6.42
N VAL A 14 16.07 4.67 -6.40
CA VAL A 14 14.89 3.96 -6.92
C VAL A 14 13.65 4.34 -6.10
N PHE A 15 13.79 4.49 -4.78
CA PHE A 15 12.71 4.92 -3.90
C PHE A 15 12.21 6.31 -4.26
N LEU A 16 13.11 7.28 -4.46
CA LEU A 16 12.75 8.63 -4.89
C LEU A 16 12.05 8.63 -6.26
N LEU A 17 12.55 7.83 -7.20
CA LEU A 17 11.93 7.70 -8.51
C LEU A 17 10.49 7.16 -8.42
N PHE A 18 10.29 6.08 -7.65
CA PHE A 18 8.95 5.54 -7.41
C PHE A 18 8.05 6.53 -6.66
N LEU A 19 8.61 7.35 -5.76
CA LEU A 19 7.86 8.37 -5.04
C LEU A 19 7.35 9.46 -5.98
N VAL A 20 8.19 9.92 -6.91
CA VAL A 20 7.78 10.89 -7.96
C VAL A 20 6.73 10.28 -8.88
N LEU A 21 6.92 9.03 -9.32
CA LEU A 21 5.93 8.34 -10.15
C LEU A 21 4.59 8.18 -9.42
N SER A 22 4.62 7.82 -8.13
CA SER A 22 3.41 7.70 -7.32
C SER A 22 2.72 9.03 -7.10
N TYR A 23 3.45 10.15 -7.00
CA TYR A 23 2.85 11.47 -6.95
C TYR A 23 2.08 11.80 -8.24
N ILE A 24 2.71 11.57 -9.41
CA ILE A 24 2.09 11.82 -10.72
C ILE A 24 0.87 10.92 -10.93
N GLU A 25 1.02 9.63 -10.60
CA GLU A 25 -0.06 8.66 -10.70
C GLU A 25 -1.21 9.04 -9.78
N ASN A 26 -0.95 9.37 -8.52
CA ASN A 26 -1.99 9.77 -7.56
C ASN A 26 -2.77 10.99 -8.05
N THR A 27 -2.11 12.00 -8.62
CA THR A 27 -2.80 13.16 -9.23
C THR A 27 -3.66 12.76 -10.42
N SER A 28 -3.17 11.87 -11.28
CA SER A 28 -3.87 11.43 -12.49
C SER A 28 -5.03 10.49 -12.18
N PHE A 29 -4.83 9.57 -11.23
CA PHE A 29 -5.80 8.59 -10.77
C PHE A 29 -7.10 9.24 -10.33
N PHE A 30 -7.04 10.36 -9.60
CA PHE A 30 -8.24 11.08 -9.17
C PHE A 30 -9.04 11.69 -10.31
N VAL A 31 -8.39 12.07 -11.41
CA VAL A 31 -9.09 12.59 -12.58
C VAL A 31 -9.83 11.47 -13.30
N TYR A 32 -9.21 10.29 -13.45
CA TYR A 32 -9.76 9.22 -14.27
C TYR A 32 -10.68 8.25 -13.52
N ILE A 33 -10.54 8.09 -12.20
CA ILE A 33 -11.24 7.02 -11.48
C ILE A 33 -12.76 7.16 -11.54
N ARG A 34 -13.28 8.39 -11.49
CA ARG A 34 -14.72 8.66 -11.51
C ARG A 34 -15.37 8.19 -12.80
N ASP A 35 -14.73 8.46 -13.94
CA ASP A 35 -15.24 8.07 -15.25
C ASP A 35 -14.95 6.59 -15.56
N SER A 36 -13.88 6.04 -14.96
CA SER A 36 -13.48 4.64 -15.15
C SER A 36 -14.48 3.65 -14.57
N PHE A 37 -15.26 4.01 -13.55
CA PHE A 37 -16.32 3.15 -13.00
C PHE A 37 -17.47 2.89 -13.99
N THR A 38 -17.54 3.59 -15.13
CA THR A 38 -18.46 3.24 -16.23
C THR A 38 -18.02 1.98 -16.99
N ASN A 39 -16.74 1.61 -16.90
CA ASN A 39 -16.15 0.43 -17.54
C ASN A 39 -15.44 -0.42 -16.47
N PRO A 40 -16.12 -1.42 -15.87
CA PRO A 40 -15.61 -2.17 -14.72
C PRO A 40 -14.22 -2.81 -14.94
N PRO A 41 -13.91 -3.44 -16.10
CA PRO A 41 -12.55 -3.91 -16.39
C PRO A 41 -11.47 -2.83 -16.29
N VAL A 42 -11.74 -1.63 -16.82
CA VAL A 42 -10.79 -0.50 -16.76
C VAL A 42 -10.62 -0.02 -15.32
N ALA A 43 -11.71 0.07 -14.56
CA ALA A 43 -11.65 0.41 -13.14
C ALA A 43 -10.79 -0.58 -12.34
N VAL A 44 -10.91 -1.89 -12.58
CA VAL A 44 -10.10 -2.92 -11.90
C VAL A 44 -8.61 -2.71 -12.21
N VAL A 45 -8.26 -2.49 -13.48
CA VAL A 45 -6.86 -2.27 -13.87
C VAL A 45 -6.30 -1.01 -13.23
N LEU A 46 -7.09 0.07 -13.21
CA LEU A 46 -6.67 1.36 -12.65
C LEU A 46 -6.44 1.26 -11.13
N VAL A 47 -7.39 0.69 -10.39
CA VAL A 47 -7.25 0.42 -8.94
C VAL A 47 -6.07 -0.50 -8.66
N PHE A 48 -5.91 -1.56 -9.46
CA PHE A 48 -4.79 -2.48 -9.33
C PHE A 48 -3.43 -1.80 -9.52
N ILE A 49 -3.27 -0.96 -10.54
CA ILE A 49 -2.03 -0.21 -10.78
C ILE A 49 -1.70 0.72 -9.61
N HIS A 50 -2.69 1.48 -9.13
CA HIS A 50 -2.54 2.36 -7.97
C HIS A 50 -2.05 1.60 -6.74
N ASN A 51 -2.70 0.47 -6.46
CA ASN A 51 -2.39 -0.38 -5.32
C ASN A 51 -1.01 -1.05 -5.44
N VAL A 52 -0.64 -1.52 -6.63
CA VAL A 52 0.69 -2.10 -6.90
C VAL A 52 1.79 -1.06 -6.72
N LEU A 53 1.58 0.19 -7.14
CA LEU A 53 2.55 1.27 -6.90
C LEU A 53 2.72 1.54 -5.41
N ALA A 54 1.61 1.65 -4.66
CA ALA A 54 1.62 1.87 -3.22
C ALA A 54 2.38 0.76 -2.47
N ILE A 55 2.05 -0.51 -2.73
CA ILE A 55 2.74 -1.63 -2.06
C ILE A 55 4.20 -1.76 -2.47
N SER A 56 4.54 -1.45 -3.72
CA SER A 56 5.93 -1.46 -4.18
C SER A 56 6.75 -0.40 -3.47
N LEU A 57 6.19 0.79 -3.24
CA LEU A 57 6.80 1.84 -2.42
C LEU A 57 7.00 1.40 -0.98
N ILE A 58 6.02 0.72 -0.37
CA ILE A 58 6.14 0.19 0.99
C ILE A 58 7.29 -0.83 1.07
N ILE A 59 7.34 -1.79 0.15
CA ILE A 59 8.41 -2.80 0.09
C ILE A 59 9.77 -2.13 -0.04
N LEU A 60 9.88 -1.16 -0.96
CA LEU A 60 11.12 -0.47 -1.23
C LEU A 60 11.57 0.42 -0.06
N ALA A 61 10.63 1.11 0.60
CA ALA A 61 10.89 1.87 1.82
C ALA A 61 11.41 0.97 2.94
N MET A 62 10.79 -0.19 3.16
CA MET A 62 11.24 -1.14 4.17
C MET A 62 12.62 -1.70 3.83
N ALA A 63 12.86 -2.09 2.57
CA ALA A 63 14.16 -2.57 2.13
C ALA A 63 15.26 -1.49 2.29
N PHE A 64 14.97 -0.26 1.93
CA PHE A 64 15.85 0.89 2.12
C PHE A 64 16.14 1.14 3.61
N TYR A 65 15.12 1.10 4.45
CA TYR A 65 15.25 1.21 5.90
C TYR A 65 16.20 0.14 6.46
N VAL A 66 16.00 -1.13 6.07
CA VAL A 66 16.89 -2.23 6.50
C VAL A 66 18.33 -1.95 6.09
N GLU A 67 18.58 -1.53 4.85
CA GLU A 67 19.95 -1.23 4.39
C GLU A 67 20.56 -0.02 5.10
N ILE A 68 19.78 1.01 5.44
CA ILE A 68 20.26 2.13 6.26
C ILE A 68 20.72 1.63 7.62
N VAL A 69 19.87 0.86 8.31
CA VAL A 69 20.17 0.38 9.66
C VAL A 69 21.40 -0.52 9.63
N LEU A 70 21.50 -1.43 8.67
CA LEU A 70 22.64 -2.35 8.57
C LEU A 70 23.96 -1.66 8.17
N THR A 71 23.89 -0.58 7.39
CA THR A 71 25.08 0.08 6.82
C THR A 71 25.61 1.22 7.69
N PHE A 72 24.73 1.98 8.33
CA PHE A 72 25.08 3.23 8.99
C PHE A 72 24.91 3.22 10.51
N MET A 73 24.06 2.35 11.08
CA MET A 73 23.83 2.34 12.51
C MET A 73 24.91 1.55 13.26
N PRO A 74 25.27 1.97 14.49
CA PRO A 74 26.05 1.14 15.41
C PRO A 74 25.38 -0.22 15.62
N LYS A 75 26.14 -1.27 15.96
CA LYS A 75 25.57 -2.62 16.20
C LYS A 75 25.00 -2.76 17.62
N ARG A 76 24.23 -1.79 18.13
CA ARG A 76 23.65 -1.86 19.47
C ARG A 76 22.25 -2.47 19.40
N LYS A 77 21.82 -3.12 20.49
CA LYS A 77 20.50 -3.79 20.56
C LYS A 77 19.33 -2.86 20.23
N ILE A 78 19.45 -1.55 20.52
CA ILE A 78 18.40 -0.55 20.36
C ILE A 78 18.15 -0.23 18.87
N GLU A 79 19.20 -0.03 18.08
CA GLU A 79 19.07 0.35 16.65
C GLU A 79 18.48 -0.78 15.81
N TYR A 80 18.58 -2.02 16.29
CA TYR A 80 18.11 -3.22 15.61
C TYR A 80 16.75 -3.72 16.11
N VAL A 81 16.06 -3.01 17.02
CA VAL A 81 14.78 -3.46 17.61
C VAL A 81 13.75 -3.80 16.52
N VAL A 82 13.67 -2.97 15.49
CA VAL A 82 12.76 -3.17 14.34
C VAL A 82 13.10 -4.43 13.55
N LEU A 83 14.40 -4.69 13.35
CA LEU A 83 14.89 -5.88 12.62
C LEU A 83 14.70 -7.17 13.42
N HIS A 84 14.76 -7.11 14.76
CA HIS A 84 14.54 -8.26 15.63
C HIS A 84 13.06 -8.60 15.81
N ASN A 85 12.15 -7.63 15.69
CA ASN A 85 10.70 -7.81 15.91
C ASN A 85 9.86 -7.45 14.68
N PRO A 86 10.17 -7.97 13.48
CA PRO A 86 9.55 -7.52 12.23
C PRO A 86 8.04 -7.77 12.18
N GLU A 87 7.53 -8.73 12.94
CA GLU A 87 6.10 -9.07 12.96
C GLU A 87 5.28 -8.02 13.68
N VAL A 88 5.75 -7.54 14.84
CA VAL A 88 5.07 -6.48 15.61
C VAL A 88 5.04 -5.20 14.80
N PHE A 89 6.17 -4.82 14.18
CA PHE A 89 6.22 -3.63 13.34
C PHE A 89 5.34 -3.79 12.09
N ALA A 90 5.33 -4.96 11.45
CA ALA A 90 4.45 -5.20 10.31
C ALA A 90 2.97 -5.03 10.69
N VAL A 91 2.53 -5.52 11.85
CA VAL A 91 1.15 -5.31 12.35
C VAL A 91 0.87 -3.83 12.55
N VAL A 92 1.75 -3.11 13.26
CA VAL A 92 1.55 -1.69 13.58
C VAL A 92 1.52 -0.84 12.29
N PHE A 93 2.49 -1.02 11.39
CA PHE A 93 2.51 -0.28 10.13
C PHE A 93 1.30 -0.61 9.24
N THR A 94 0.87 -1.88 9.20
CA THR A 94 -0.35 -2.26 8.47
C THR A 94 -1.56 -1.53 9.03
N ALA A 95 -1.73 -1.50 10.34
CA ALA A 95 -2.84 -0.78 10.98
C ALA A 95 -2.80 0.73 10.65
N VAL A 96 -1.62 1.34 10.72
CA VAL A 96 -1.43 2.77 10.36
C VAL A 96 -1.76 3.02 8.89
N ILE A 97 -1.25 2.19 7.97
CA ILE A 97 -1.48 2.36 6.52
C ILE A 97 -2.95 2.17 6.18
N LEU A 98 -3.62 1.15 6.74
CA LEU A 98 -5.05 0.95 6.54
C LEU A 98 -5.87 2.12 7.06
N LEU A 99 -5.53 2.63 8.25
CA LEU A 99 -6.23 3.77 8.84
C LEU A 99 -6.07 5.02 7.97
N ILE A 100 -4.87 5.30 7.47
CA ILE A 100 -4.62 6.40 6.53
C ILE A 100 -5.39 6.20 5.22
N SER A 101 -5.43 4.99 4.67
CA SER A 101 -6.14 4.67 3.43
C SER A 101 -7.66 4.92 3.56
N ILE A 102 -8.25 4.48 4.67
CA ILE A 102 -9.67 4.69 4.99
C ILE A 102 -9.97 6.18 5.16
N LEU A 103 -9.14 6.92 5.91
CA LEU A 103 -9.31 8.36 6.09
C LEU A 103 -9.19 9.11 4.77
N ARG A 104 -8.26 8.71 3.90
CA ARG A 104 -8.09 9.27 2.56
C ARG A 104 -9.37 9.10 1.75
N ALA A 105 -9.93 7.89 1.69
CA ALA A 105 -11.20 7.62 1.01
C ALA A 105 -12.35 8.49 1.55
N GLY A 106 -12.44 8.67 2.88
CA GLY A 106 -13.42 9.56 3.50
C GLY A 106 -13.28 11.03 3.08
N THR A 107 -12.05 11.55 3.02
CA THR A 107 -11.81 12.94 2.56
C THR A 107 -12.10 13.14 1.07
N LEU A 108 -11.86 12.10 0.25
CA LEU A 108 -12.04 12.12 -1.20
C LEU A 108 -13.49 12.15 -1.66
N VAL A 109 -14.40 11.48 -0.94
CA VAL A 109 -15.79 11.33 -1.40
C VAL A 109 -16.63 12.60 -1.20
N ARG A 110 -16.30 13.46 -0.22
CA ARG A 110 -17.12 14.67 0.09
C ARG A 110 -16.37 15.94 0.49
N GLY A 111 -15.03 15.95 0.54
CA GLY A 111 -14.25 17.14 0.90
C GLY A 111 -14.34 17.57 2.38
N GLN A 112 -15.11 16.85 3.20
CA GLN A 112 -15.22 17.02 4.65
C GLN A 112 -15.32 15.65 5.33
N VAL A 113 -14.79 15.54 6.55
CA VAL A 113 -14.92 14.34 7.39
C VAL A 113 -16.31 14.37 8.05
N GLU A 114 -17.35 13.98 7.32
CA GLU A 114 -18.68 13.78 7.90
C GLU A 114 -18.70 12.49 8.73
N VAL A 115 -18.75 12.65 10.05
CA VAL A 115 -18.80 11.52 11.02
C VAL A 115 -19.97 10.58 10.77
N ASN A 116 -21.05 11.07 10.17
CA ASN A 116 -22.28 10.32 9.94
C ASN A 116 -22.15 9.27 8.81
N THR A 117 -21.24 9.46 7.86
CA THR A 117 -21.00 8.54 6.73
C THR A 117 -19.70 7.74 6.88
N LEU A 118 -18.80 8.19 7.76
CA LEU A 118 -17.56 7.49 8.14
C LEU A 118 -17.80 6.03 8.52
N ALA A 119 -18.82 5.74 9.33
CA ALA A 119 -19.14 4.37 9.73
C ALA A 119 -19.47 3.47 8.53
N LEU A 120 -20.19 4.00 7.55
CA LEU A 120 -20.58 3.28 6.33
C LEU A 120 -19.39 3.10 5.38
N VAL A 121 -18.55 4.12 5.22
CA VAL A 121 -17.29 4.04 4.45
C VAL A 121 -16.33 3.02 5.07
N ILE A 122 -16.19 3.01 6.41
CA ILE A 122 -15.39 2.00 7.13
C ILE A 122 -15.96 0.60 6.92
N LEU A 123 -17.27 0.43 7.07
CA LEU A 123 -17.94 -0.87 6.91
C LEU A 123 -17.78 -1.41 5.48
N LEU A 124 -17.83 -0.51 4.49
CA LEU A 124 -17.73 -0.85 3.08
C LEU A 124 -16.29 -1.14 2.65
N SER A 125 -15.32 -0.40 3.22
CA SER A 125 -13.90 -0.59 2.96
C SER A 125 -13.31 -1.75 3.75
N LEU A 126 -14.01 -2.29 4.76
CA LEU A 126 -13.54 -3.35 5.63
C LEU A 126 -13.17 -4.66 4.90
N PRO A 127 -14.00 -5.22 4.00
CA PRO A 127 -13.65 -6.42 3.24
C PRO A 127 -12.40 -6.22 2.38
N ASN A 128 -12.31 -5.09 1.68
CA ASN A 128 -11.12 -4.75 0.88
C ASN A 128 -9.89 -4.52 1.77
N GLY A 129 -10.05 -3.73 2.82
CA GLY A 129 -9.00 -3.40 3.78
C GLY A 129 -8.44 -4.61 4.52
N LEU A 130 -9.21 -5.67 4.72
CA LEU A 130 -8.70 -6.95 5.25
C LEU A 130 -7.79 -7.65 4.23
N VAL A 131 -8.19 -7.69 2.96
CA VAL A 131 -7.41 -8.32 1.88
C VAL A 131 -6.12 -7.53 1.62
N GLU A 132 -6.23 -6.22 1.43
CA GLU A 132 -5.07 -5.33 1.28
C GLU A 132 -4.19 -5.34 2.53
N GLY A 133 -4.80 -5.31 3.71
CA GLY A 133 -4.12 -5.35 4.99
C GLY A 133 -3.23 -6.58 5.12
N TYR A 134 -3.73 -7.75 4.72
CA TYR A 134 -2.92 -8.96 4.69
C TYR A 134 -1.75 -8.87 3.70
N GLY A 135 -1.97 -8.29 2.51
CA GLY A 135 -0.92 -8.02 1.54
C GLY A 135 0.17 -7.07 2.06
N ILE A 136 -0.23 -5.98 2.71
CA ILE A 136 0.67 -5.00 3.35
C ILE A 136 1.49 -5.66 4.46
N PHE A 137 0.83 -6.42 5.33
CA PHE A 137 1.49 -7.14 6.41
C PHE A 137 2.57 -8.07 5.89
N GLN A 138 2.24 -8.89 4.88
CA GLN A 138 3.19 -9.82 4.27
C GLN A 138 4.35 -9.09 3.59
N ALA A 139 4.07 -8.00 2.88
CA ALA A 139 5.09 -7.17 2.24
C ALA A 139 6.08 -6.60 3.25
N ILE A 140 5.59 -5.94 4.31
CA ILE A 140 6.43 -5.33 5.34
C ILE A 140 7.22 -6.40 6.08
N LYS A 141 6.56 -7.47 6.54
CA LYS A 141 7.20 -8.56 7.29
C LYS A 141 8.33 -9.19 6.49
N LYS A 142 8.10 -9.51 5.22
CA LYS A 142 9.11 -10.16 4.35
C LYS A 142 10.22 -9.20 3.94
N ALA A 143 9.92 -7.92 3.72
CA ALA A 143 10.91 -6.90 3.42
C ALA A 143 11.84 -6.66 4.63
N LEU A 144 11.28 -6.50 5.83
CA LEU A 144 12.06 -6.33 7.07
C LEU A 144 12.94 -7.55 7.38
N LYS A 145 12.46 -8.77 7.12
CA LYS A 145 13.25 -10.00 7.28
C LYS A 145 14.29 -10.23 6.16
N LYS A 146 14.30 -9.42 5.10
CA LYS A 146 15.08 -9.64 3.86
C LYS A 146 14.83 -11.01 3.22
N THR A 147 13.63 -11.58 3.40
CA THR A 147 13.24 -12.89 2.85
C THR A 147 12.30 -12.77 1.64
N LEU A 148 12.16 -11.57 1.08
CA LEU A 148 11.25 -11.32 -0.04
C LEU A 148 11.80 -11.97 -1.32
N ALA A 149 11.18 -13.04 -1.78
CA ALA A 149 11.48 -13.68 -3.06
C ALA A 149 10.51 -13.25 -4.17
N MET A 150 10.86 -13.50 -5.44
CA MET A 150 9.98 -13.21 -6.59
C MET A 150 8.61 -13.90 -6.48
N ARG A 151 8.56 -15.11 -5.92
CA ARG A 151 7.30 -15.81 -5.65
C ARG A 151 6.44 -15.08 -4.62
N ASP A 152 7.05 -14.51 -3.59
CA ASP A 152 6.33 -13.76 -2.58
C ASP A 152 5.79 -12.46 -3.15
N LEU A 153 6.57 -11.78 -4.00
CA LEU A 153 6.14 -10.59 -4.72
C LEU A 153 4.93 -10.89 -5.61
N ALA A 154 4.98 -11.98 -6.37
CA ALA A 154 3.85 -12.42 -7.20
C ALA A 154 2.59 -12.71 -6.37
N LEU A 155 2.75 -13.36 -5.21
CA LEU A 155 1.63 -13.61 -4.29
C LEU A 155 1.06 -12.31 -3.71
N ILE A 156 1.92 -11.36 -3.30
CA ILE A 156 1.48 -10.05 -2.81
C ILE A 156 0.71 -9.32 -3.91
N TYR A 157 1.23 -9.24 -5.13
CA TYR A 157 0.54 -8.60 -6.23
C TYR A 157 -0.77 -9.31 -6.59
N ALA A 158 -0.83 -10.64 -6.54
CA ALA A 158 -2.07 -11.37 -6.72
C ALA A 158 -3.13 -11.04 -5.65
N ILE A 159 -2.72 -10.87 -4.38
CA ILE A 159 -3.62 -10.42 -3.31
C ILE A 159 -4.19 -9.02 -3.64
N PHE A 160 -3.34 -8.09 -4.09
CA PHE A 160 -3.79 -6.75 -4.49
C PHE A 160 -4.67 -6.75 -5.74
N PHE A 161 -4.49 -7.71 -6.64
CA PHE A 161 -5.39 -7.90 -7.77
C PHE A 161 -6.77 -8.35 -7.32
N ILE A 162 -6.84 -9.33 -6.41
CA ILE A 162 -8.10 -9.79 -5.81
C ILE A 162 -8.77 -8.64 -5.06
N ALA A 163 -8.01 -7.86 -4.29
CA ALA A 163 -8.49 -6.66 -3.61
C ALA A 163 -9.15 -5.68 -4.61
N ALA A 164 -8.49 -5.36 -5.72
CA ALA A 164 -9.02 -4.48 -6.74
C ALA A 164 -10.34 -4.99 -7.37
N VAL A 165 -10.43 -6.30 -7.64
CA VAL A 165 -11.66 -6.92 -8.16
C VAL A 165 -12.79 -6.82 -7.14
N VAL A 166 -12.50 -7.09 -5.86
CA VAL A 166 -13.46 -6.99 -4.76
C VAL A 166 -13.94 -5.54 -4.61
N GLU A 167 -13.03 -4.58 -4.59
CA GLU A 167 -13.33 -3.15 -4.45
C GLU A 167 -14.24 -2.65 -5.59
N VAL A 168 -13.87 -2.90 -6.84
CA VAL A 168 -14.69 -2.49 -7.99
C VAL A 168 -16.04 -3.21 -7.98
N GLY A 169 -16.07 -4.50 -7.64
CA GLY A 169 -17.31 -5.27 -7.52
C GLY A 169 -18.27 -4.67 -6.48
N PHE A 170 -17.76 -4.27 -5.31
CA PHE A 170 -18.55 -3.60 -4.28
C PHE A 170 -19.08 -2.24 -4.75
N VAL A 171 -18.25 -1.42 -5.41
CA VAL A 171 -18.68 -0.12 -5.94
C VAL A 171 -19.80 -0.29 -6.98
N GLN A 172 -19.68 -1.26 -7.88
CA GLN A 172 -20.73 -1.54 -8.88
C GLN A 172 -22.03 -2.01 -8.24
N ALA A 173 -21.95 -2.89 -7.24
CA ALA A 173 -23.14 -3.36 -6.52
C ALA A 173 -23.88 -2.22 -5.82
N LEU A 174 -23.16 -1.26 -5.24
CA LEU A 174 -23.76 -0.08 -4.61
C LEU A 174 -24.40 0.86 -5.62
N LEU A 175 -23.73 1.14 -6.74
CA LEU A 175 -24.30 1.96 -7.81
C LEU A 175 -25.60 1.34 -8.33
N TRP A 176 -25.65 0.02 -8.46
CA TRP A 176 -26.86 -0.70 -8.88
C TRP A 176 -28.00 -0.61 -7.87
N ILE A 177 -27.71 -0.74 -6.57
CA ILE A 177 -28.72 -0.62 -5.50
C ILE A 177 -29.21 0.84 -5.36
N SER A 178 -28.33 1.82 -5.53
CA SER A 178 -28.66 3.25 -5.38
C SER A 178 -29.35 3.87 -6.59
N ALA A 179 -29.25 3.25 -7.77
CA ALA A 179 -29.96 3.68 -8.98
C ALA A 179 -31.41 3.18 -9.03
N LYS A 180 -31.83 2.40 -8.02
CA LYS A 180 -33.16 1.82 -7.87
C LYS A 180 -33.90 2.51 -6.73
#